data_AF-A0AB37S3L7-F1
#
_entry.id   AF-A0AB37S3L7-F1
#
_cell.length_a   1.000
_cell.length_b   1.000
_cell.length_c   1.000
_cell.angle_alpha   90.00
_cell.angle_beta   90.00
_cell.angle_gamma   90.00
#
_symmetry.space_group_name_H-M   'P 1'
#
loop_
_entity.id
_entity.type
_entity.pdbx_description
1 polymer ?
#
loop_
_entity_poly.entity_id
_entity_poly.type
_entity_poly.pdbx_seq_one_letter_code
_entity_poly.pdbx_strand_id
1 'polypeptide(L)'
;MKRFIVVPGLAALMVFLFTTSVMRPAQAASAKEAAGNMALAAEKPVKPFVAQVVGLIWLNPLQRMDYPTEWQLLWTQGLAAPNKNDDMVRTDPKSFSTLQSIGALVYGNRGKETFKGFYAKYVDKFILLLRARYFSNAKYFYTVQSDSQKDWRELAGIRVEVAVPPRLDPAFAKSRMVDRMMNFFEIGPPSPKTLWSRDTPPDVQITQGGANAGFTSLNNALDYLQANPDKTVWAMNWDAPNFPPTDAQINENLV
;
A
#
# COMPACT_ATOMS: atom_id res chain seq x y z
N MET A 1 -14.40 44.35 21.35
CA MET A 1 -15.08 43.03 21.46
C MET A 1 -14.26 41.89 20.82
N LYS A 2 -12.97 41.74 21.17
CA LYS A 2 -12.12 40.63 20.68
C LYS A 2 -11.28 39.95 21.78
N ARG A 3 -11.45 40.36 23.05
CA ARG A 3 -10.71 39.81 24.20
C ARG A 3 -11.56 38.89 25.11
N PHE A 4 -12.86 38.76 24.84
CA PHE A 4 -13.76 37.93 25.66
C PHE A 4 -14.06 36.53 25.09
N ILE A 5 -13.51 36.17 23.92
CA ILE A 5 -13.74 34.86 23.27
C ILE A 5 -12.46 33.99 23.25
N VAL A 6 -11.28 34.59 23.38
CA VAL A 6 -10.01 33.87 23.29
C VAL A 6 -9.73 33.04 24.56
N VAL A 7 -10.10 33.55 25.74
CA VAL A 7 -9.82 32.88 27.02
C VAL A 7 -10.71 31.65 27.27
N PRO A 8 -12.04 31.67 26.98
CA PRO A 8 -12.87 30.47 27.11
C PRO A 8 -12.50 29.37 26.10
N GLY A 9 -12.10 29.75 24.88
CA GLY A 9 -11.72 28.80 23.83
C GLY A 9 -10.43 28.02 24.14
N LEU A 10 -9.44 28.68 24.75
CA LEU A 10 -8.19 28.05 25.19
C LEU A 10 -8.40 27.11 26.39
N ALA A 11 -9.33 27.45 27.29
CA ALA A 11 -9.70 26.57 28.40
C ALA A 11 -10.40 25.29 27.92
N ALA A 12 -11.30 25.39 26.95
CA ALA A 12 -11.97 24.21 26.36
C ALA A 12 -10.99 23.28 25.62
N LEU A 13 -10.00 23.84 24.92
CA LEU A 13 -8.96 23.07 24.22
C LEU A 13 -8.05 22.32 25.21
N MET A 14 -7.70 22.94 26.34
CA MET A 14 -6.89 22.31 27.39
C MET A 14 -7.65 21.19 28.11
N VAL A 15 -8.95 21.37 28.40
CA VAL A 15 -9.77 20.30 29.02
C VAL A 15 -9.93 19.10 28.07
N PHE A 16 -10.07 19.33 26.76
CA PHE A 16 -10.16 18.26 25.77
C PHE A 16 -8.85 17.47 25.61
N LEU A 17 -7.69 18.15 25.66
CA LEU A 17 -6.38 17.49 25.58
C LEU A 17 -6.06 16.67 26.85
N PHE A 18 -6.51 17.13 28.03
CA PHE A 18 -6.29 16.41 29.29
C PHE A 18 -7.21 15.19 29.47
N THR A 19 -8.42 15.18 28.90
CA THR A 19 -9.32 14.01 28.97
C THR A 19 -8.89 12.87 28.03
N THR A 20 -8.24 13.17 26.91
CA THR A 20 -7.69 12.15 26.01
C THR A 20 -6.45 11.42 26.53
N SER A 21 -5.76 11.98 27.54
CA SER A 21 -4.58 11.36 28.15
C SER A 21 -4.85 10.42 29.34
N VAL A 22 -6.12 10.19 29.72
CA VAL A 22 -6.47 9.34 30.90
C VAL A 22 -7.35 8.13 30.54
N MET A 23 -7.68 7.91 29.26
CA MET A 23 -8.37 6.66 28.87
C MET A 23 -7.39 5.48 28.80
N ARG A 24 -7.13 4.86 29.95
CA ARG A 24 -6.65 3.48 30.01
C ARG A 24 -7.76 2.54 29.49
N PRO A 25 -7.45 1.52 28.68
CA PRO A 25 -8.41 0.46 28.41
C PRO A 25 -8.76 -0.24 29.74
N ALA A 26 -10.05 -0.41 29.99
CA ALA A 26 -10.55 -1.20 31.11
C ALA A 26 -10.21 -2.67 30.86
N GLN A 27 -9.09 -3.15 31.40
CA GLN A 27 -8.81 -4.57 31.51
C GLN A 27 -9.83 -5.15 32.50
N ALA A 28 -10.65 -6.12 32.05
CA ALA A 28 -11.54 -6.87 32.92
C ALA A 28 -10.70 -7.56 34.02
N ALA A 29 -11.06 -7.33 35.28
CA ALA A 29 -10.41 -7.96 36.42
C ALA A 29 -10.71 -9.47 36.42
N SER A 30 -9.69 -10.30 36.20
CA SER A 30 -9.77 -11.71 36.58
C SER A 30 -9.59 -11.82 38.09
N ALA A 31 -10.49 -12.58 38.73
CA ALA A 31 -10.46 -12.84 40.16
C ALA A 31 -9.13 -13.48 40.59
N LYS A 32 -8.62 -13.04 41.74
CA LYS A 32 -7.47 -13.61 42.44
C LYS A 32 -7.77 -15.04 42.89
N GLU A 33 -6.87 -15.96 42.62
CA GLU A 33 -6.64 -17.15 43.45
C GLU A 33 -5.13 -17.40 43.60
N ALA A 34 -4.77 -18.13 44.64
CA ALA A 34 -3.63 -17.86 45.51
C ALA A 34 -2.25 -18.40 45.06
N ALA A 35 -1.25 -17.59 45.38
CA ALA A 35 0.13 -17.86 45.83
C ALA A 35 0.86 -19.15 45.38
N GLY A 36 1.93 -18.95 44.60
CA GLY A 36 3.11 -19.81 44.55
C GLY A 36 4.33 -18.97 44.22
N ASN A 37 5.27 -18.85 45.16
CA ASN A 37 6.52 -18.10 45.01
C ASN A 37 7.35 -18.62 43.82
N MET A 38 7.37 -17.88 42.72
CA MET A 38 8.43 -17.97 41.72
C MET A 38 9.07 -16.60 41.61
N ALA A 39 10.37 -16.55 41.88
CA ALA A 39 11.20 -15.37 41.66
C ALA A 39 10.96 -14.88 40.23
N LEU A 40 10.33 -13.70 40.09
CA LEU A 40 10.26 -13.01 38.81
C LEU A 40 11.69 -12.67 38.41
N ALA A 41 12.24 -13.46 37.49
CA ALA A 41 13.24 -12.93 36.59
C ALA A 41 12.61 -11.67 35.98
N ALA A 42 13.19 -10.50 36.25
CA ALA A 42 12.74 -9.26 35.67
C ALA A 42 12.77 -9.43 34.14
N GLU A 43 11.60 -9.62 33.53
CA GLU A 43 11.47 -9.63 32.09
C GLU A 43 12.04 -8.31 31.60
N LYS A 44 13.11 -8.37 30.80
CA LYS A 44 13.59 -7.20 30.08
C LYS A 44 12.38 -6.61 29.36
N PRO A 45 12.10 -5.30 29.49
CA PRO A 45 10.97 -4.71 28.79
C PRO A 45 11.12 -5.04 27.31
N VAL A 46 10.13 -5.76 26.77
CA VAL A 46 10.08 -6.13 25.36
C VAL A 46 10.11 -4.83 24.59
N LYS A 47 11.20 -4.60 23.83
CA LYS A 47 11.26 -3.44 22.95
C LYS A 47 10.07 -3.55 21.99
N PRO A 48 9.24 -2.51 21.85
CA PRO A 48 8.10 -2.58 20.96
C PRO A 48 8.60 -2.80 19.53
N PHE A 49 7.95 -3.71 18.82
CA PHE A 49 8.19 -3.90 17.39
C PHE A 49 7.73 -2.65 16.65
N VAL A 50 8.58 -2.15 15.75
CA VAL A 50 8.30 -0.98 14.90
C VAL A 50 8.71 -1.33 13.49
N ALA A 51 7.81 -1.10 12.54
CA ALA A 51 8.09 -1.19 11.11
C ALA A 51 8.07 0.20 10.48
N GLN A 52 8.95 0.45 9.53
CA GLN A 52 8.99 1.70 8.76
C GLN A 52 8.32 1.50 7.40
N VAL A 53 7.41 2.40 7.04
CA VAL A 53 6.91 2.51 5.66
C VAL A 53 7.91 3.30 4.84
N VAL A 54 8.57 2.64 3.89
CA VAL A 54 9.61 3.25 3.02
C VAL A 54 9.07 3.74 1.67
N GLY A 55 7.84 3.37 1.32
CA GLY A 55 7.17 3.79 0.09
C GLY A 55 5.69 3.43 0.09
N LEU A 56 4.90 4.22 -0.65
CA LEU A 56 3.49 3.99 -0.89
C LEU A 56 3.20 4.23 -2.37
N ILE A 57 2.48 3.30 -2.99
CA ILE A 57 1.97 3.45 -4.34
C ILE A 57 0.48 3.24 -4.27
N TRP A 58 -0.26 4.25 -4.69
CA TRP A 58 -1.69 4.21 -4.88
C TRP A 58 -1.96 4.25 -6.38
N LEU A 59 -2.88 3.42 -6.87
CA LEU A 59 -3.26 3.37 -8.28
C LEU A 59 -4.79 3.37 -8.36
N ASN A 60 -5.37 4.51 -8.73
CA ASN A 60 -6.82 4.70 -8.79
C ASN A 60 -7.20 5.49 -10.06
N PRO A 61 -8.33 5.18 -10.73
CA PRO A 61 -8.81 5.89 -11.92
C PRO A 61 -9.10 7.40 -11.73
N LEU A 62 -9.06 7.91 -10.49
CA LEU A 62 -9.22 9.31 -10.12
C LEU A 62 -7.89 10.06 -10.02
N GLN A 63 -6.76 9.34 -10.00
CA GLN A 63 -5.45 9.94 -9.73
C GLN A 63 -4.89 10.66 -10.96
N ARG A 64 -4.97 11.98 -10.92
CA ARG A 64 -4.19 12.88 -11.78
C ARG A 64 -2.73 12.85 -11.34
N MET A 65 -1.84 12.50 -12.26
CA MET A 65 -0.42 12.29 -11.95
C MET A 65 0.29 13.55 -11.44
N ASP A 66 -0.20 14.74 -11.79
CA ASP A 66 0.42 16.02 -11.42
C ASP A 66 0.01 16.56 -10.05
N TYR A 67 -0.91 15.88 -9.35
CA TYR A 67 -1.30 16.25 -7.98
C TYR A 67 -0.73 15.24 -6.98
N PRO A 68 -0.26 15.71 -5.79
CA PRO A 68 0.18 14.81 -4.74
C PRO A 68 -1.00 14.02 -4.18
N THR A 69 -0.72 12.85 -3.61
CA THR A 69 -1.73 11.94 -3.04
C THR A 69 -2.61 12.64 -1.99
N GLU A 70 -2.03 13.51 -1.17
CA GLU A 70 -2.74 14.29 -0.16
C GLU A 70 -3.78 15.22 -0.79
N TRP A 71 -3.44 15.87 -1.91
CA TRP A 71 -4.38 16.72 -2.63
C TRP A 71 -5.51 15.91 -3.26
N GLN A 72 -5.19 14.75 -3.85
CA GLN A 72 -6.18 13.84 -4.40
C GLN A 72 -7.17 13.37 -3.34
N LEU A 73 -6.68 13.09 -2.12
CA LEU A 73 -7.52 12.69 -1.00
C LEU A 73 -8.47 13.81 -0.58
N LEU A 74 -7.95 15.02 -0.36
CA LEU A 74 -8.76 16.19 0.01
C LEU A 74 -9.80 16.51 -1.08
N TRP A 75 -9.42 16.40 -2.35
CA TRP A 75 -10.33 16.65 -3.46
C TRP A 75 -11.43 15.59 -3.56
N THR A 76 -11.10 14.31 -3.36
CA THR A 76 -12.07 13.20 -3.28
C THR A 76 -13.08 13.41 -2.13
N GLN A 77 -12.64 14.01 -1.03
CA GLN A 77 -13.50 14.39 0.10
C GLN A 77 -14.30 15.68 -0.12
N GLY A 78 -14.13 16.36 -1.26
CA GLY A 78 -14.75 17.66 -1.54
C GLY A 78 -14.15 18.83 -0.76
N LEU A 79 -12.98 18.63 -0.14
CA LEU A 79 -12.27 19.62 0.69
C LEU A 79 -11.25 20.45 -0.10
N ALA A 80 -10.90 20.01 -1.31
CA ALA A 80 -10.06 20.76 -2.25
C ALA A 80 -10.76 20.88 -3.62
N ALA A 81 -10.26 21.77 -4.47
CA ALA A 81 -10.72 21.94 -5.85
C ALA A 81 -9.51 21.92 -6.79
N PRO A 82 -9.65 21.56 -8.07
CA PRO A 82 -8.54 21.61 -9.02
C PRO A 82 -7.93 23.01 -9.11
N ASN A 83 -6.60 23.07 -9.33
CA ASN A 83 -5.92 24.34 -9.55
C ASN A 83 -6.48 24.98 -10.84
N LYS A 84 -7.00 26.20 -10.75
CA LYS A 84 -7.57 26.91 -11.92
C LYS A 84 -6.53 27.19 -13.02
N ASN A 85 -5.25 27.22 -12.66
CA ASN A 85 -4.14 27.45 -13.57
C ASN A 85 -3.50 26.16 -14.08
N ASP A 86 -4.05 25.00 -13.74
CA ASP A 86 -3.66 23.71 -14.30
C ASP A 86 -3.96 23.68 -15.81
N ASP A 87 -2.99 23.22 -16.60
CA ASP A 87 -3.10 23.22 -18.06
C ASP A 87 -4.23 22.30 -18.55
N MET A 88 -4.48 21.18 -17.88
CA MET A 88 -5.57 20.26 -18.21
C MET A 88 -6.93 20.87 -17.83
N VAL A 89 -7.01 21.59 -16.69
CA VAL A 89 -8.21 22.35 -16.32
C VAL A 89 -8.52 23.47 -17.31
N ARG A 90 -7.49 24.16 -17.82
CA ARG A 90 -7.65 25.20 -18.85
C ARG A 90 -8.04 24.63 -20.21
N THR A 91 -7.47 23.49 -20.59
CA THR A 91 -7.66 22.88 -21.91
C THR A 91 -8.98 22.10 -22.00
N ASP A 92 -9.32 21.33 -20.97
CA ASP A 92 -10.57 20.58 -20.89
C ASP A 92 -11.19 20.72 -19.48
N PRO A 93 -11.79 21.88 -19.17
CA PRO A 93 -12.41 22.11 -17.87
C PRO A 93 -13.54 21.11 -17.58
N LYS A 94 -14.19 20.56 -18.61
CA LYS A 94 -15.27 19.58 -18.41
C LYS A 94 -14.72 18.29 -17.81
N SER A 95 -13.61 17.76 -18.33
CA SER A 95 -12.98 16.54 -17.80
C SER A 95 -12.16 16.81 -16.53
N PHE A 96 -11.66 18.03 -16.34
CA PHE A 96 -10.68 18.32 -15.29
C PHE A 96 -11.18 19.26 -14.16
N SER A 97 -12.42 19.73 -14.14
CA SER A 97 -12.94 20.54 -13.01
C SER A 97 -13.63 19.73 -11.90
N THR A 98 -14.14 18.55 -12.20
CA THR A 98 -14.91 17.71 -11.28
C THR A 98 -14.28 16.34 -11.06
N LEU A 99 -14.62 15.70 -9.95
CA LEU A 99 -14.21 14.32 -9.68
C LEU A 99 -14.94 13.40 -10.66
N GLN A 100 -14.18 12.83 -11.59
CA GLN A 100 -14.67 11.85 -12.56
C GLN A 100 -13.51 10.95 -13.01
N SER A 101 -13.84 9.88 -13.72
CA SER A 101 -12.83 9.02 -14.31
C SER A 101 -12.09 9.82 -15.37
N ILE A 102 -10.81 10.04 -15.17
CA ILE A 102 -9.94 10.72 -16.15
C ILE A 102 -9.38 9.73 -17.18
N GLY A 103 -9.69 8.44 -17.02
CA GLY A 103 -9.34 7.36 -17.91
C GLY A 103 -9.27 6.02 -17.19
N ALA A 104 -9.30 4.94 -17.96
CA ALA A 104 -9.06 3.61 -17.44
C ALA A 104 -7.57 3.45 -17.10
N LEU A 105 -7.24 3.11 -15.84
CA LEU A 105 -5.87 2.73 -15.49
C LEU A 105 -5.41 1.52 -16.32
N VAL A 106 -6.33 0.57 -16.50
CA VAL A 106 -6.17 -0.58 -17.40
C VAL A 106 -7.42 -0.72 -18.25
N TYR A 107 -7.23 -1.02 -19.54
CA TYR A 107 -8.32 -1.13 -20.50
C TYR A 107 -9.21 -2.35 -20.18
N GLY A 108 -10.51 -2.13 -20.01
CA GLY A 108 -11.54 -3.13 -19.77
C GLY A 108 -12.04 -3.84 -21.03
N ASN A 109 -11.39 -3.66 -22.17
CA ASN A 109 -11.76 -4.22 -23.48
C ASN A 109 -13.23 -3.95 -23.83
N ARG A 110 -13.74 -2.72 -23.58
CA ARG A 110 -15.16 -2.36 -23.78
C ARG A 110 -16.11 -3.30 -23.03
N GLY A 111 -15.79 -3.64 -21.79
CA GLY A 111 -16.58 -4.55 -20.96
C GLY A 111 -16.39 -6.04 -21.24
N LYS A 112 -15.50 -6.41 -22.16
CA LYS A 112 -15.22 -7.81 -22.52
C LYS A 112 -14.01 -8.40 -21.79
N GLU A 113 -13.34 -7.62 -20.95
CA GLU A 113 -12.19 -8.13 -20.20
C GLU A 113 -12.64 -9.15 -19.14
N THR A 114 -11.84 -10.18 -18.98
CA THR A 114 -11.99 -11.19 -17.93
C THR A 114 -11.46 -10.66 -16.60
N PHE A 115 -12.00 -11.14 -15.48
CA PHE A 115 -11.52 -10.69 -14.18
C PHE A 115 -10.03 -10.99 -13.95
N LYS A 116 -9.57 -12.14 -14.44
CA LYS A 116 -8.16 -12.56 -14.45
C LYS A 116 -7.28 -11.63 -15.31
N GLY A 117 -7.71 -11.33 -16.54
CA GLY A 117 -6.99 -10.43 -17.43
C GLY A 117 -6.93 -9.00 -16.91
N PHE A 118 -7.99 -8.55 -16.23
CA PHE A 118 -8.03 -7.25 -15.57
C PHE A 118 -6.98 -7.16 -14.45
N TYR A 119 -6.95 -8.14 -13.53
CA TYR A 119 -5.91 -8.25 -12.50
C TYR A 119 -4.50 -8.26 -13.12
N ALA A 120 -4.31 -9.07 -14.17
CA ALA A 120 -3.02 -9.20 -14.84
C ALA A 120 -2.51 -7.85 -15.39
N LYS A 121 -3.40 -7.01 -15.93
CA LYS A 121 -3.05 -5.66 -16.38
C LYS A 121 -2.67 -4.72 -15.23
N TYR A 122 -3.34 -4.81 -14.08
CA TYR A 122 -2.99 -4.02 -12.89
C TYR A 122 -1.59 -4.37 -12.39
N VAL A 123 -1.30 -5.67 -12.27
CA VAL A 123 0.03 -6.16 -11.88
C VAL A 123 1.11 -5.66 -12.85
N ASP A 124 0.86 -5.74 -14.16
CA ASP A 124 1.81 -5.26 -15.18
C ASP A 124 2.07 -3.76 -15.03
N LYS A 125 1.01 -2.94 -14.90
CA LYS A 125 1.14 -1.48 -14.72
C LYS A 125 1.92 -1.15 -13.46
N PHE A 126 1.56 -1.75 -12.32
CA PHE A 126 2.20 -1.49 -11.04
C PHE A 126 3.70 -1.82 -11.07
N ILE A 127 4.06 -3.02 -11.52
CA ILE A 127 5.46 -3.46 -11.53
C ILE A 127 6.27 -2.64 -12.54
N LEU A 128 5.69 -2.28 -13.68
CA LEU A 128 6.36 -1.43 -14.69
C LEU A 128 6.83 -0.10 -14.12
N LEU A 129 6.02 0.54 -13.28
CA LEU A 129 6.35 1.84 -12.68
C LEU A 129 7.61 1.78 -11.80
N LEU A 130 7.85 0.63 -11.18
CA LEU A 130 9.01 0.40 -10.31
C LEU A 130 10.26 0.01 -11.11
N ARG A 131 10.07 -0.73 -12.21
CA ARG A 131 11.15 -1.29 -13.04
C ARG A 131 12.18 -0.25 -13.48
N ALA A 132 11.75 0.88 -14.02
CA ALA A 132 12.67 1.86 -14.60
C ALA A 132 13.69 2.36 -13.55
N ARG A 133 13.21 2.77 -12.38
CA ARG A 133 14.07 3.29 -11.30
C ARG A 133 14.97 2.21 -10.69
N TYR A 134 14.50 0.97 -10.63
CA TYR A 134 15.27 -0.17 -10.14
C TYR A 134 16.59 -0.36 -10.91
N PHE A 135 16.54 -0.20 -12.23
CA PHE A 135 17.71 -0.35 -13.10
C PHE A 135 18.48 0.95 -13.36
N SER A 136 17.86 2.12 -13.23
CA SER A 136 18.46 3.38 -13.68
C SER A 136 18.87 4.34 -12.56
N ASN A 137 18.59 4.03 -11.30
CA ASN A 137 18.82 4.96 -10.19
C ASN A 137 19.44 4.28 -8.96
N ALA A 138 20.75 4.43 -8.76
CA ALA A 138 21.45 3.92 -7.56
C ALA A 138 20.91 4.46 -6.23
N LYS A 139 20.24 5.63 -6.22
CA LYS A 139 19.62 6.21 -5.02
C LYS A 139 18.21 5.71 -4.78
N TYR A 140 17.62 4.96 -5.71
CA TYR A 140 16.32 4.35 -5.48
C TYR A 140 16.43 3.29 -4.36
N PHE A 141 15.37 3.16 -3.57
CA PHE A 141 15.37 2.29 -2.39
C PHE A 141 15.68 0.84 -2.77
N TYR A 142 15.06 0.34 -3.84
CA TYR A 142 15.49 -0.90 -4.49
C TYR A 142 16.38 -0.56 -5.68
N THR A 143 17.50 -1.27 -5.87
CA THR A 143 18.35 -1.01 -7.04
C THR A 143 19.33 -2.14 -7.31
N VAL A 144 19.66 -2.32 -8.59
CA VAL A 144 20.80 -3.11 -9.08
C VAL A 144 21.75 -2.27 -9.95
N GLN A 145 21.60 -0.94 -9.92
CA GLN A 145 22.37 -0.06 -10.80
C GLN A 145 23.81 0.17 -10.31
N SER A 146 24.11 -0.07 -9.02
CA SER A 146 25.47 0.11 -8.49
C SER A 146 26.46 -0.86 -9.15
N ASP A 147 27.70 -0.40 -9.37
CA ASP A 147 28.78 -1.25 -9.91
C ASP A 147 29.14 -2.38 -8.93
N SER A 148 28.95 -2.16 -7.63
CA SER A 148 29.18 -3.15 -6.58
C SER A 148 27.87 -3.85 -6.22
N GLN A 149 27.82 -5.17 -6.40
CA GLN A 149 26.68 -5.99 -5.96
C GLN A 149 26.41 -5.90 -4.46
N LYS A 150 27.39 -5.50 -3.65
CA LYS A 150 27.21 -5.31 -2.20
C LYS A 150 26.26 -4.16 -1.85
N ASP A 151 26.12 -3.19 -2.76
CA ASP A 151 25.24 -2.04 -2.59
C ASP A 151 23.85 -2.27 -3.19
N TRP A 152 23.63 -3.45 -3.78
CA TRP A 152 22.34 -3.79 -4.38
C TRP A 152 21.30 -4.02 -3.30
N ARG A 153 20.12 -3.45 -3.56
CA ARG A 153 18.89 -3.70 -2.81
C ARG A 153 17.93 -4.35 -3.79
N GLU A 154 18.28 -5.57 -4.17
CA GLU A 154 17.60 -6.34 -5.20
C GLU A 154 16.27 -6.94 -4.70
N LEU A 155 15.39 -7.30 -5.63
CA LEU A 155 14.06 -7.84 -5.33
C LEU A 155 13.97 -9.37 -5.40
N ALA A 156 15.08 -10.07 -5.69
CA ALA A 156 15.12 -11.52 -5.62
C ALA A 156 14.70 -12.00 -4.22
N GLY A 157 13.89 -13.06 -4.14
CA GLY A 157 13.40 -13.64 -2.88
C GLY A 157 12.61 -12.70 -1.95
N ILE A 158 12.12 -11.55 -2.43
CA ILE A 158 11.32 -10.65 -1.60
C ILE A 158 10.00 -11.30 -1.19
N ARG A 159 9.55 -11.04 0.05
CA ARG A 159 8.20 -11.39 0.51
C ARG A 159 7.18 -10.40 -0.05
N VAL A 160 6.11 -10.93 -0.61
CA VAL A 160 4.97 -10.13 -1.07
C VAL A 160 3.70 -10.72 -0.48
N GLU A 161 2.98 -9.91 0.28
CA GLU A 161 1.66 -10.21 0.81
C GLU A 161 0.63 -9.48 -0.06
N VAL A 162 -0.25 -10.21 -0.73
CA VAL A 162 -1.27 -9.62 -1.62
C VAL A 162 -2.66 -10.03 -1.16
N ALA A 163 -3.47 -9.04 -0.79
CA ALA A 163 -4.90 -9.22 -0.62
C ALA A 163 -5.63 -9.11 -1.97
N VAL A 164 -6.52 -10.07 -2.25
CA VAL A 164 -7.34 -10.13 -3.48
C VAL A 164 -8.78 -10.53 -3.15
N PRO A 165 -9.78 -10.17 -3.98
CA PRO A 165 -11.17 -10.51 -3.71
C PRO A 165 -11.43 -12.02 -3.92
N PRO A 166 -12.48 -12.58 -3.28
CA PRO A 166 -12.72 -14.03 -3.29
C PRO A 166 -12.99 -14.60 -4.68
N ARG A 167 -13.46 -13.77 -5.61
CA ARG A 167 -13.72 -14.16 -7.00
C ARG A 167 -12.47 -14.29 -7.87
N LEU A 168 -11.29 -13.85 -7.39
CA LEU A 168 -10.02 -14.08 -8.09
C LEU A 168 -9.41 -15.40 -7.64
N ASP A 169 -9.17 -16.32 -8.56
CA ASP A 169 -8.40 -17.54 -8.30
C ASP A 169 -7.01 -17.21 -7.69
N PRO A 170 -6.71 -17.67 -6.46
CA PRO A 170 -5.49 -17.32 -5.75
C PRO A 170 -4.24 -17.93 -6.40
N ALA A 171 -4.36 -19.11 -7.03
CA ALA A 171 -3.23 -19.73 -7.71
C ALA A 171 -2.84 -18.92 -8.95
N PHE A 172 -3.84 -18.44 -9.70
CA PHE A 172 -3.61 -17.50 -10.79
C PHE A 172 -3.00 -16.19 -10.29
N ALA A 173 -3.54 -15.60 -9.22
CA ALA A 173 -3.05 -14.34 -8.66
C ALA A 173 -1.57 -14.42 -8.25
N LYS A 174 -1.20 -15.51 -7.55
CA LYS A 174 0.16 -15.84 -7.14
C LYS A 174 1.07 -16.02 -8.35
N SER A 175 0.70 -16.92 -9.26
CA SER A 175 1.49 -17.22 -10.46
C SER A 175 1.76 -15.97 -11.29
N ARG A 176 0.74 -15.11 -11.46
CA ARG A 176 0.87 -13.86 -12.19
C ARG A 176 1.83 -12.88 -11.53
N MET A 177 1.76 -12.72 -10.22
CA MET A 177 2.68 -11.84 -9.48
C MET A 177 4.13 -12.33 -9.57
N VAL A 178 4.34 -13.63 -9.34
CA VAL A 178 5.67 -14.27 -9.45
C VAL A 178 6.23 -14.08 -10.86
N ASP A 179 5.48 -14.47 -11.90
CA ASP A 179 5.88 -14.32 -13.29
C ASP A 179 6.29 -12.87 -13.61
N ARG A 180 5.48 -11.89 -13.19
CA ARG A 180 5.76 -10.49 -13.53
C ARG A 180 6.91 -9.89 -12.76
N MET A 181 7.09 -10.25 -11.50
CA MET A 181 8.29 -9.83 -10.76
C MET A 181 9.56 -10.45 -11.34
N MET A 182 9.53 -11.74 -11.68
CA MET A 182 10.67 -12.42 -12.31
C MET A 182 11.06 -11.75 -13.63
N ASN A 183 10.08 -11.53 -14.52
CA ASN A 183 10.34 -10.94 -15.83
C ASN A 183 10.70 -9.46 -15.77
N PHE A 184 9.98 -8.65 -14.99
CA PHE A 184 10.19 -7.20 -15.02
C PHE A 184 11.44 -6.79 -14.25
N PHE A 185 11.79 -7.51 -13.19
CA PHE A 185 13.04 -7.26 -12.45
C PHE A 185 14.19 -8.17 -12.90
N GLU A 186 13.99 -8.92 -14.00
CA GLU A 186 15.03 -9.70 -14.68
C GLU A 186 15.74 -10.69 -13.72
N ILE A 187 14.97 -11.32 -12.83
CA ILE A 187 15.49 -12.21 -11.77
C ILE A 187 15.72 -13.61 -12.35
N GLY A 188 16.97 -14.06 -12.35
CA GLY A 188 17.33 -15.40 -12.82
C GLY A 188 17.43 -15.53 -14.35
N PRO A 189 17.78 -16.72 -14.87
CA PRO A 189 17.89 -16.96 -16.31
C PRO A 189 16.57 -16.74 -17.07
N PRO A 190 16.58 -16.25 -18.32
CA PRO A 190 17.74 -16.02 -19.19
C PRO A 190 18.45 -14.67 -18.98
N SER A 191 18.04 -13.88 -18.00
CA SER A 191 18.58 -12.55 -17.74
C SER A 191 20.06 -12.60 -17.36
N PRO A 192 20.88 -11.62 -17.79
CA PRO A 192 22.30 -11.60 -17.47
C PRO A 192 22.53 -11.45 -15.96
N LYS A 193 23.59 -12.09 -15.46
CA LYS A 193 24.05 -12.01 -14.05
C LYS A 193 24.39 -10.59 -13.57
N THR A 194 24.44 -9.63 -14.48
CA THR A 194 24.58 -8.20 -14.17
C THR A 194 23.29 -7.58 -13.61
N LEU A 195 22.18 -8.32 -13.51
CA LEU A 195 20.89 -7.82 -13.04
C LEU A 195 20.35 -8.55 -11.79
N TRP A 196 21.05 -9.59 -11.31
CA TRP A 196 20.64 -10.38 -10.16
C TRP A 196 21.83 -11.11 -9.53
N SER A 197 21.87 -11.17 -8.19
CA SER A 197 22.90 -11.93 -7.46
C SER A 197 22.45 -13.38 -7.18
N ARG A 198 21.14 -13.60 -7.04
CA ARG A 198 20.50 -14.90 -6.88
C ARG A 198 19.20 -14.99 -7.69
N ASP A 199 18.84 -16.19 -8.08
CA ASP A 199 17.66 -16.50 -8.92
C ASP A 199 16.44 -16.91 -8.08
N THR A 200 16.48 -16.67 -6.76
CA THR A 200 15.37 -17.00 -5.86
C THR A 200 14.10 -16.26 -6.27
N PRO A 201 13.02 -16.97 -6.63
CA PRO A 201 11.75 -16.33 -6.93
C PRO A 201 11.19 -15.56 -5.73
N PRO A 202 10.36 -14.53 -5.95
CA PRO A 202 9.67 -13.86 -4.85
C PRO A 202 8.76 -14.83 -4.09
N ASP A 203 8.71 -14.69 -2.78
CA ASP A 203 7.79 -15.41 -1.91
C ASP A 203 6.46 -14.68 -1.85
N VAL A 204 5.56 -15.03 -2.77
CA VAL A 204 4.23 -14.41 -2.88
C VAL A 204 3.20 -15.20 -2.07
N GLN A 205 2.53 -14.52 -1.16
CA GLN A 205 1.38 -15.02 -0.40
C GLN A 205 0.12 -14.28 -0.80
N ILE A 206 -0.95 -15.05 -1.01
CA ILE A 206 -2.25 -14.51 -1.40
C ILE A 206 -3.22 -14.66 -0.24
N THR A 207 -3.79 -13.54 0.19
CA THR A 207 -4.90 -13.51 1.15
C THR A 207 -6.17 -13.21 0.38
N GLN A 208 -7.06 -14.19 0.24
CA GLN A 208 -8.38 -13.95 -0.32
C GLN A 208 -9.35 -13.49 0.76
N GLY A 209 -10.17 -12.47 0.47
CA GLY A 209 -11.25 -12.08 1.36
C GLY A 209 -11.96 -10.80 0.93
N GLY A 210 -12.90 -10.36 1.76
CA GLY A 210 -13.62 -9.09 1.59
C GLY A 210 -12.86 -7.90 2.19
N ALA A 211 -13.60 -6.92 2.72
CA ALA A 211 -13.05 -5.64 3.21
C ALA A 211 -11.86 -5.74 4.17
N ASN A 212 -11.75 -6.83 4.94
CA ASN A 212 -10.67 -7.01 5.92
C ASN A 212 -9.43 -7.73 5.38
N ALA A 213 -9.45 -8.25 4.15
CA ALA A 213 -8.33 -9.03 3.59
C ALA A 213 -7.03 -8.23 3.54
N GLY A 214 -7.12 -6.93 3.25
CA GLY A 214 -5.96 -6.03 3.25
C GLY A 214 -5.30 -5.91 4.62
N PHE A 215 -6.09 -5.83 5.70
CA PHE A 215 -5.55 -5.78 7.07
C PHE A 215 -4.90 -7.11 7.48
N THR A 216 -5.50 -8.24 7.09
CA THR A 216 -4.89 -9.56 7.31
C THR A 216 -3.55 -9.68 6.58
N SER A 217 -3.51 -9.27 5.31
CA SER A 217 -2.27 -9.26 4.50
C SER A 217 -1.20 -8.33 5.09
N LEU A 218 -1.59 -7.17 5.63
CA LEU A 218 -0.69 -6.27 6.35
C LEU A 218 -0.17 -6.90 7.64
N ASN A 219 -1.01 -7.56 8.43
CA ASN A 219 -0.57 -8.24 9.64
C ASN A 219 0.44 -9.35 9.34
N ASN A 220 0.20 -10.17 8.30
CA ASN A 220 1.17 -11.18 7.85
C ASN A 220 2.51 -10.55 7.45
N ALA A 221 2.47 -9.39 6.80
CA ALA A 221 3.68 -8.64 6.42
C ALA A 221 4.45 -8.17 7.66
N LEU A 222 3.75 -7.67 8.69
CA LEU A 222 4.33 -7.25 9.95
C LEU A 222 4.93 -8.43 10.73
N ASP A 223 4.24 -9.56 10.79
CA ASP A 223 4.74 -10.80 11.40
C ASP A 223 6.02 -11.29 10.69
N TYR A 224 6.03 -11.24 9.37
CA TYR A 224 7.22 -11.55 8.57
C TYR A 224 8.39 -10.62 8.90
N LEU A 225 8.16 -9.30 8.98
CA LEU A 225 9.21 -8.33 9.34
C LEU A 225 9.73 -8.52 10.76
N GLN A 226 8.85 -8.88 11.71
CA GLN A 226 9.25 -9.15 13.08
C GLN A 226 10.18 -10.37 13.16
N ALA A 227 9.93 -11.40 12.36
CA ALA A 227 10.80 -12.57 12.25
C ALA A 227 12.05 -12.34 11.38
N ASN A 228 12.02 -11.34 10.49
CA ASN A 228 13.06 -11.05 9.49
C ASN A 228 13.43 -9.54 9.49
N PRO A 229 14.07 -9.03 10.56
CA PRO A 229 14.26 -7.59 10.75
C PRO A 229 15.21 -6.93 9.75
N ASP A 230 16.00 -7.71 9.00
CA ASP A 230 16.89 -7.26 7.93
C ASP A 230 16.24 -7.28 6.54
N LYS A 231 14.96 -7.66 6.45
CA LYS A 231 14.22 -7.79 5.19
C LYS A 231 13.20 -6.68 5.01
N THR A 232 12.71 -6.58 3.78
CA THR A 232 11.56 -5.74 3.42
C THR A 232 10.46 -6.62 2.86
N VAL A 233 9.22 -6.17 2.97
CA VAL A 233 8.03 -6.85 2.47
C VAL A 233 7.17 -5.87 1.68
N TRP A 234 6.54 -6.35 0.62
CA TRP A 234 5.47 -5.60 -0.04
C TRP A 234 4.13 -6.06 0.53
N ALA A 235 3.38 -5.13 1.12
CA ALA A 235 1.97 -5.35 1.48
C ALA A 235 1.11 -4.69 0.42
N MET A 236 0.33 -5.48 -0.29
CA MET A 236 -0.47 -5.06 -1.45
C MET A 236 -1.93 -5.39 -1.21
N ASN A 237 -2.82 -4.49 -1.62
CA ASN A 237 -4.24 -4.77 -1.68
C ASN A 237 -4.73 -4.47 -3.08
N TRP A 238 -5.36 -5.45 -3.72
CA TRP A 238 -6.08 -5.25 -4.95
C TRP A 238 -7.58 -5.31 -4.68
N ASP A 239 -8.12 -4.16 -4.29
CA ASP A 239 -9.56 -3.96 -4.25
C ASP A 239 -10.01 -3.57 -5.66
N ALA A 240 -10.43 -4.56 -6.44
CA ALA A 240 -10.70 -4.36 -7.85
C ALA A 240 -11.95 -3.47 -8.02
N PRO A 241 -11.89 -2.43 -8.88
CA PRO A 241 -13.07 -1.62 -9.17
C PRO A 241 -14.17 -2.46 -9.83
N ASN A 242 -15.36 -1.87 -9.90
CA ASN A 242 -16.57 -2.52 -10.40
C ASN A 242 -16.32 -3.38 -11.65
N PHE A 243 -16.86 -4.61 -11.65
CA PHE A 243 -16.70 -5.58 -12.74
C PHE A 243 -18.07 -6.13 -13.15
N PRO A 244 -18.40 -6.23 -14.46
CA PRO A 244 -17.53 -6.05 -15.63
C PRO A 244 -16.99 -4.61 -15.79
N PRO A 245 -15.75 -4.44 -16.26
CA PRO A 245 -15.06 -3.16 -16.20
C PRO A 245 -15.58 -2.28 -17.31
N THR A 246 -16.06 -1.08 -16.97
CA THR A 246 -16.29 -0.03 -17.97
C THR A 246 -15.16 0.97 -17.88
N ASP A 247 -14.62 1.38 -19.04
CA ASP A 247 -13.40 2.20 -19.13
C ASP A 247 -13.49 3.60 -18.50
N ALA A 248 -14.66 4.01 -17.96
CA ALA A 248 -14.92 5.32 -17.37
C ALA A 248 -15.52 5.26 -15.95
N GLN A 249 -15.32 4.16 -15.22
CA GLN A 249 -15.81 4.02 -13.85
C GLN A 249 -14.95 4.76 -12.83
N ILE A 250 -15.62 5.31 -11.81
CA ILE A 250 -15.00 5.96 -10.63
C ILE A 250 -15.16 5.14 -9.35
N ASN A 251 -16.05 4.14 -9.36
CA ASN A 251 -16.41 3.40 -8.16
C ASN A 251 -15.49 2.18 -7.97
N GLU A 252 -14.90 2.12 -6.78
CA GLU A 252 -14.13 0.97 -6.29
C GLU A 252 -15.01 -0.04 -5.54
N ASN A 253 -16.27 0.28 -5.29
CA ASN A 253 -17.17 -0.62 -4.56
C ASN A 253 -17.64 -1.80 -5.42
N LEU A 254 -17.31 -2.99 -4.92
CA LEU A 254 -17.93 -4.27 -5.30
C LEU A 254 -19.41 -4.22 -4.85
N VAL A 255 -20.33 -3.89 -5.75
CA VAL A 255 -21.78 -4.16 -5.57
C VAL A 255 -22.10 -5.50 -6.19
#